data_AF-A0A533S8E1-F1
#
_entry.id   AF-A0A533S8E1-F1
#
_cell.length_a   1.000
_cell.length_b   1.000
_cell.length_c   1.000
_cell.angle_alpha   90.00
_cell.angle_beta   90.00
_cell.angle_gamma   90.00
#
_symmetry.space_group_name_H-M   'P 1'
#
loop_
_entity.id
_entity.type
_entity.pdbx_description
1 polymer ?
#
loop_
_entity_poly.entity_id
_entity_poly.type
_entity_poly.pdbx_seq_one_letter_code
_entity_poly.pdbx_strand_id
1 'polypeptide(L)' 'MVCSEMCPVIGAITVTEDLKPLFHLPKCVGCGICVYSCPASPKALTLLADGATRATW' A
#
# COMPACT_ATOMS: atom_id res chain seq x y z
N MET A 1 -3.07 -10.39 7.44
CA MET A 1 -3.86 -9.20 7.04
C MET A 1 -3.69 -9.00 5.54
N VAL A 2 -4.79 -8.86 4.79
CA VAL A 2 -4.80 -8.97 3.32
C VAL A 2 -3.80 -8.03 2.62
N CYS A 3 -3.67 -6.78 3.07
CA CYS A 3 -2.77 -5.83 2.41
C CYS A 3 -1.28 -6.24 2.51
N SER A 4 -0.82 -6.78 3.64
CA SER A 4 0.57 -7.21 3.81
C SER A 4 0.87 -8.51 3.06
N GLU A 5 -0.12 -9.41 2.98
CA GLU A 5 0.01 -10.71 2.30
C GLU A 5 0.06 -10.57 0.77
N MET A 6 -0.65 -9.57 0.24
CA MET A 6 -0.76 -9.34 -1.20
C MET A 6 0.27 -8.35 -1.73
N CYS A 7 1.06 -7.72 -0.85
CA CYS A 7 2.06 -6.74 -1.28
C CYS A 7 3.21 -7.44 -2.01
N PRO A 8 3.49 -7.10 -3.28
CA PRO A 8 4.58 -7.73 -4.03
C PRO A 8 5.97 -7.25 -3.59
N VAL A 9 6.04 -6.20 -2.75
CA VAL A 9 7.30 -5.60 -2.32
C VAL A 9 7.58 -5.97 -0.86
N ILE A 10 8.67 -6.71 -0.66
CA ILE A 10 9.10 -7.16 0.67
C ILE A 10 9.39 -5.95 1.56
N GLY A 11 8.74 -5.93 2.73
CA GLY A 11 8.93 -4.88 3.73
C GLY A 11 8.34 -3.52 3.34
N ALA A 12 7.51 -3.42 2.30
CA ALA A 12 6.71 -2.22 2.04
C ALA A 12 5.53 -2.09 3.02
N ILE A 13 5.09 -3.20 3.61
CA ILE A 13 4.05 -3.23 4.64
C ILE A 13 4.51 -4.16 5.77
N THR A 14 4.37 -3.70 7.01
CA THR A 14 4.64 -4.49 8.23
C THR A 14 3.41 -4.46 9.14
N VAL A 15 3.07 -5.56 9.79
CA VAL A 15 1.95 -5.61 10.74
C VAL A 15 2.50 -5.41 12.15
N THR A 16 1.95 -4.44 12.89
CA THR A 16 2.34 -4.19 14.28
C THR A 16 1.64 -5.16 15.24
N GLU A 17 2.06 -5.18 16.50
CA GLU A 17 1.44 -5.99 17.56
C GLU A 17 -0.06 -5.67 17.74
N ASP A 18 -0.46 -4.41 17.51
CA ASP A 18 -1.86 -3.95 17.53
C ASP A 18 -2.69 -4.38 16.29
N LEU A 19 -2.15 -5.27 15.46
CA LEU A 19 -2.76 -5.75 14.21
C LEU A 19 -3.03 -4.63 13.19
N LYS A 20 -2.27 -3.53 13.25
CA LYS A 20 -2.38 -2.42 12.30
C LYS A 20 -1.26 -2.53 11.24
N PRO A 21 -1.57 -2.31 9.96
CA PRO A 21 -0.56 -2.26 8.93
C PRO A 21 0.17 -0.91 8.96
N LEU A 22 1.50 -0.95 9.02
CA LEU A 22 2.38 0.19 8.82
C LEU A 22 2.92 0.17 7.38
N PHE A 23 2.68 1.25 6.64
CA PHE A 23 3.10 1.39 5.24
C PHE A 23 4.41 2.17 5.13
N HIS A 24 5.41 1.58 4.47
CA HIS A 24 6.71 2.18 4.20
C HIS A 24 6.73 2.81 2.81
N LEU A 25 6.23 4.05 2.68
CA LEU A 25 6.11 4.75 1.37
C LEU A 25 7.39 4.72 0.52
N PRO A 26 8.62 4.89 1.06
CA PRO A 26 9.84 4.83 0.24
C PRO A 26 10.08 3.50 -0.47
N LYS A 27 9.45 2.41 -0.02
CA LYS A 27 9.50 1.08 -0.66
C LYS A 27 8.26 0.80 -1.51
N CYS A 28 7.21 1.60 -1.38
CA CYS A 28 5.97 1.41 -2.10
C CYS A 28 6.17 1.76 -3.58
N VAL A 29 5.82 0.83 -4.48
CA VAL A 29 5.88 1.05 -5.94
C VAL A 29 4.56 1.53 -6.53
N GLY A 30 3.55 1.84 -5.69
CA GLY A 30 2.26 2.37 -6.13
C GLY A 30 1.36 1.38 -6.89
N CYS A 31 1.53 0.06 -6.71
CA CYS A 31 0.79 -0.96 -7.48
C CYS A 31 -0.74 -1.03 -7.21
N GLY A 32 -1.20 -0.55 -6.06
CA GLY A 32 -2.64 -0.45 -5.73
C GLY A 32 -3.36 -1.70 -5.27
N ILE A 33 -2.67 -2.84 -5.22
CA ILE A 33 -3.23 -4.10 -4.77
C ILE A 33 -3.81 -3.98 -3.34
N CYS A 34 -3.14 -3.25 -2.44
CA CYS A 34 -3.59 -3.05 -1.07
C CYS A 34 -4.92 -2.27 -0.96
N VAL A 35 -5.18 -1.30 -1.83
CA VAL A 35 -6.46 -0.57 -1.89
C VAL A 35 -7.54 -1.49 -2.43
N TYR A 36 -7.24 -2.20 -3.52
CA TYR A 36 -8.19 -3.09 -4.19
C TYR A 36 -8.66 -4.21 -3.26
N SER A 37 -7.70 -4.93 -2.64
CA SER A 37 -7.96 -6.10 -1.80
C SER A 37 -8.54 -5.78 -0.42
N CYS A 38 -8.55 -4.50 0.00
CA CYS A 38 -9.10 -4.10 1.27
C CYS A 38 -10.61 -4.43 1.35
N PRO A 39 -11.06 -5.28 2.29
CA PRO A 39 -12.46 -5.69 2.39
C PRO A 39 -13.37 -4.61 3.01
N ALA A 40 -12.78 -3.57 3.62
CA ALA A 40 -13.53 -2.48 4.24
C ALA A 40 -14.39 -1.72 3.22
N SER A 41 -15.58 -1.33 3.65
CA SER A 41 -16.51 -0.48 2.89
C SER A 41 -16.97 0.67 3.81
N PRO A 42 -16.46 1.91 3.63
CA PRO A 42 -15.55 2.36 2.56
C PRO A 42 -14.12 1.80 2.70
N LYS A 43 -13.34 1.89 1.61
CA LYS A 43 -11.93 1.46 1.60
C LYS A 43 -11.14 2.23 2.67
N ALA A 44 -10.26 1.53 3.38
CA ALA A 44 -9.50 2.11 4.50
C ALA A 44 -8.32 2.99 4.06
N LEU A 45 -7.86 2.84 2.82
CA LEU A 45 -6.76 3.61 2.25
C LEU A 45 -7.06 4.00 0.80
N THR A 46 -6.42 5.08 0.35
CA THR A 46 -6.46 5.56 -1.03
C THR A 46 -5.03 5.67 -1.54
N LEU A 47 -4.80 5.32 -2.81
CA LEU A 47 -3.53 5.60 -3.46
C LEU A 47 -3.53 7.00 -4.04
N LEU A 48 -2.50 7.77 -3.72
CA LEU A 48 -2.22 9.06 -4.32
C LEU A 48 -0.98 8.90 -5.22
N ALA A 49 -0.91 9.71 -6.28
CA ALA A 49 0.27 9.79 -7.14
C ALA A 49 1.23 10.88 -6.64
N ASP A 50 1.36 11.02 -5.32
CA ASP A 50 2.25 11.99 -4.71
C ASP A 50 3.71 11.64 -5.03
N GLY A 51 4.43 12.59 -5.64
CA GLY A 51 5.83 12.39 -6.04
C GLY A 51 6.05 11.54 -7.29
N ALA A 52 5.00 11.17 -8.04
CA ALA A 52 5.18 10.49 -9.32
C ALA A 52 5.75 11.44 -10.38
N THR A 53 7.03 11.31 -10.73
CA THR A 53 7.63 12.00 -11.87
C THR A 53 7.18 11.30 -13.15
N ARG A 54 6.24 11.92 -13.87
CA ARG A 54 5.90 11.48 -15.22
C ARG A 54 7.03 11.90 -16.14
N ALA A 55 7.72 10.93 -16.74
CA ALA A 55 8.68 11.24 -17.80
C ALA A 55 7.91 11.86 -18.98
N THR A 56 8.13 13.15 -19.21
CA THR A 56 7.76 13.82 -20.45
C THR A 56 8.92 13.61 -21.40
N TRP A 57 8.92 12.48 -22.11
CA TRP A 57 9.70 12.36 -23.34
C TRP A 57 8.99 13.13 -24.46
#